data_AF-A0A2G9UC92-F1
#
_entry.id   AF-A0A2G9UC92-F1
#
_cell.length_a   1.000
_cell.length_b   1.000
_cell.length_c   1.000
_cell.angle_alpha   90.00
_cell.angle_beta   90.00
_cell.angle_gamma   90.00
#
_symmetry.space_group_name_H-M   'P 1'
#
loop_
_entity.id
_entity.type
_entity.pdbx_description
1 polymer ?
#
loop_
_entity_poly.entity_id
_entity_poly.type
_entity_poly.pdbx_seq_one_letter_code
_entity_poly.pdbx_strand_id
1 'polypeptide(L)'
;MSFFSDYAITAGSKICVITAGARQREGESRLSLVQRNVEIFKGIIPKLVHYSPNTILMVVSNPVAVWSGVNVAGVTLSNVKPDIGGLSDDEHWEQEIHKKVVESAYEIIKLKGYTSWAIGLSVAKIVQAIMTNSRNVFALSTNVKGFHGIGEEVYLSLPCVVGSNGITHIVKQNLNEGEVEKLHKSSRALLDVQNGLVI
;
A
#
# COMPACT_ATOMS: atom_id res chain seq x y z
N MET A 1 22.59 2.75 -25.69
CA MET A 1 23.11 2.01 -24.52
C MET A 1 22.01 1.06 -24.05
N SER A 2 22.07 -0.22 -24.45
CA SER A 2 21.03 -1.22 -24.13
C SER A 2 21.26 -1.77 -22.71
N PHE A 3 20.67 -1.13 -21.71
CA PHE A 3 20.72 -1.61 -20.33
C PHE A 3 19.72 -2.77 -20.15
N PHE A 4 20.24 -3.96 -19.82
CA PHE A 4 19.58 -5.08 -19.13
C PHE A 4 18.12 -5.41 -19.51
N SER A 5 17.91 -6.10 -20.64
CA SER A 5 16.64 -6.78 -20.92
C SER A 5 16.61 -8.24 -20.45
N ASP A 6 17.72 -8.76 -19.92
CA ASP A 6 17.80 -10.14 -19.44
C ASP A 6 17.41 -10.26 -17.96
N TYR A 7 16.29 -10.95 -17.72
CA TYR A 7 15.78 -11.24 -16.38
C TYR A 7 16.52 -12.40 -15.71
N ALA A 8 17.38 -13.13 -16.42
CA ALA A 8 18.18 -14.22 -15.85
C ALA A 8 19.08 -13.74 -14.69
N ILE A 9 19.49 -12.47 -14.71
CA ILE A 9 20.27 -11.85 -13.61
C ILE A 9 19.51 -11.83 -12.28
N THR A 10 18.18 -12.00 -12.31
CA THR A 10 17.32 -12.00 -11.12
C THR A 10 17.17 -13.39 -10.51
N ALA A 11 17.76 -14.44 -11.10
CA ALA A 11 17.54 -15.82 -10.69
C ALA A 11 17.89 -16.08 -9.22
N GLY A 12 17.04 -16.83 -8.54
CA GLY A 12 17.23 -17.19 -7.13
C GLY A 12 16.97 -16.05 -6.13
N SER A 13 16.32 -14.96 -6.55
CA SER A 13 15.95 -13.86 -5.66
C SER A 13 14.93 -14.32 -4.62
N LYS A 14 15.18 -14.01 -3.34
CA LYS A 14 14.19 -14.22 -2.27
C LYS A 14 13.07 -13.17 -2.30
N ILE A 15 13.41 -11.95 -2.70
CA ILE A 15 12.48 -10.81 -2.76
C ILE A 15 12.75 -10.06 -4.05
N CYS A 16 11.70 -9.82 -4.83
CA CYS A 16 11.75 -8.96 -6.02
C CYS A 16 10.92 -7.69 -5.74
N VAL A 17 11.62 -6.56 -5.60
CA VAL A 17 10.97 -5.26 -5.40
C VAL A 17 10.67 -4.63 -6.76
N ILE A 18 9.39 -4.36 -7.02
CA ILE A 18 8.91 -3.74 -8.26
C ILE A 18 8.60 -2.27 -7.97
N THR A 19 9.47 -1.40 -8.48
CA THR A 19 9.28 0.07 -8.49
C THR A 19 8.95 0.61 -9.88
N ALA A 20 8.85 -0.27 -10.88
CA ALA A 20 8.47 0.09 -12.24
C ALA A 20 6.99 0.45 -12.27
N GLY A 21 6.65 1.55 -12.94
CA GLY A 21 5.27 1.97 -13.13
C GLY A 21 5.17 3.19 -14.02
N ALA A 22 4.04 3.33 -14.69
CA ALA A 22 3.70 4.53 -15.43
C ALA A 22 3.35 5.66 -14.44
N ARG A 23 3.83 6.87 -14.73
CA ARG A 23 3.37 8.09 -14.05
C ARG A 23 2.05 8.55 -14.68
N GLN A 24 1.13 9.05 -13.85
CA GLN A 24 -0.09 9.68 -14.33
C GLN A 24 0.25 10.89 -15.20
N ARG A 25 -0.39 10.99 -16.36
CA ARG A 25 -0.29 12.18 -17.22
C ARG A 25 -1.39 13.17 -16.86
N GLU A 26 -1.17 14.44 -17.16
CA GLU A 26 -2.20 15.47 -16.95
C GLU A 26 -3.47 15.13 -17.76
N GLY A 27 -4.63 15.22 -17.11
CA GLY A 27 -5.93 14.84 -17.69
C GLY A 27 -6.18 13.33 -17.84
N GLU A 28 -5.24 12.46 -17.47
CA GLU A 28 -5.40 11.01 -17.59
C GLU A 28 -6.33 10.44 -16.50
N SER A 29 -7.27 9.59 -16.93
CA SER A 29 -8.14 8.87 -15.99
C SER A 29 -7.35 7.84 -15.17
N ARG A 30 -7.84 7.55 -13.96
CA ARG A 30 -7.28 6.49 -13.10
C ARG A 30 -7.27 5.14 -13.81
N LEU A 31 -8.33 4.82 -14.53
CA LEU A 31 -8.45 3.56 -15.27
C LEU A 31 -7.35 3.41 -16.34
N SER A 32 -7.10 4.46 -17.15
CA SER A 32 -6.02 4.47 -18.15
C SER A 32 -4.65 4.27 -17.51
N LEU A 33 -4.40 4.94 -16.38
CA LEU A 33 -3.14 4.77 -15.65
C LEU A 33 -2.96 3.33 -15.14
N VAL A 34 -4.00 2.73 -14.56
CA VAL A 34 -3.93 1.35 -14.08
C VAL A 34 -3.75 0.39 -15.26
N GLN A 35 -4.46 0.58 -16.37
CA GLN A 35 -4.31 -0.26 -17.57
C GLN A 35 -2.87 -0.26 -18.10
N ARG A 36 -2.21 0.91 -18.17
CA ARG A 36 -0.79 0.97 -18.56
C ARG A 36 0.12 0.24 -17.59
N ASN A 37 -0.16 0.32 -16.29
CA ASN A 37 0.59 -0.44 -15.29
C ASN A 37 0.36 -1.95 -15.39
N VAL A 38 -0.85 -2.39 -15.73
CA VAL A 38 -1.16 -3.80 -16.03
C VAL A 38 -0.29 -4.30 -17.18
N GLU A 39 -0.19 -3.56 -18.28
CA GLU A 39 0.66 -3.94 -19.42
C GLU A 39 2.14 -4.00 -19.06
N ILE A 40 2.64 -3.05 -18.25
CA ILE A 40 4.00 -3.11 -17.71
C ILE A 40 4.18 -4.38 -16.88
N PHE A 41 3.25 -4.70 -15.99
CA PHE A 41 3.35 -5.86 -15.09
C PHE A 41 3.24 -7.20 -15.84
N LYS A 42 2.41 -7.29 -16.90
CA LYS A 42 2.38 -8.44 -17.81
C LYS A 42 3.75 -8.71 -18.44
N GLY A 43 4.54 -7.67 -18.71
CA GLY A 43 5.90 -7.81 -19.24
C GLY A 43 6.97 -8.17 -18.20
N ILE A 44 6.75 -7.89 -16.91
CA ILE A 44 7.73 -8.02 -15.82
C ILE A 44 7.49 -9.28 -14.97
N ILE A 45 6.27 -9.44 -14.45
CA ILE A 45 5.95 -10.45 -13.42
C ILE A 45 6.24 -11.88 -13.92
N PRO A 46 5.79 -12.31 -15.11
CA PRO A 46 6.04 -13.67 -15.58
C PRO A 46 7.54 -14.02 -15.66
N LYS A 47 8.37 -13.05 -16.06
CA LYS A 47 9.82 -13.23 -16.17
C LYS A 47 10.48 -13.34 -14.80
N LEU A 48 10.08 -12.52 -13.83
CA LEU A 48 10.58 -12.61 -12.46
C LEU A 48 10.23 -13.96 -11.82
N VAL A 49 8.99 -14.41 -11.98
CA VAL A 49 8.53 -15.70 -11.43
C VAL A 49 9.19 -16.88 -12.15
N HIS A 50 9.47 -16.78 -13.45
CA HIS A 50 10.20 -17.80 -14.19
C HIS A 50 11.61 -18.05 -13.60
N TYR A 51 12.36 -17.00 -13.31
CA TYR A 51 13.72 -17.12 -12.77
C TYR A 51 13.79 -17.27 -11.24
N SER A 52 12.75 -16.84 -10.53
CA SER A 52 12.67 -16.90 -9.07
C SER A 52 11.26 -17.31 -8.61
N PRO A 53 10.88 -18.59 -8.76
CA PRO A 53 9.51 -19.06 -8.49
C PRO A 53 9.07 -18.93 -7.03
N ASN A 54 10.04 -18.90 -6.10
CA ASN A 54 9.79 -18.77 -4.66
C ASN A 54 9.98 -17.32 -4.15
N THR A 55 10.06 -16.34 -5.06
CA THR A 55 10.29 -14.94 -4.67
C THR A 55 9.05 -14.32 -4.04
N ILE A 56 9.25 -13.47 -3.03
CA ILE A 56 8.22 -12.55 -2.55
C ILE A 56 8.22 -11.35 -3.50
N LEU A 57 7.08 -11.12 -4.17
CA LEU A 57 6.87 -9.92 -4.98
C LEU A 57 6.43 -8.76 -4.09
N MET A 58 7.21 -7.68 -4.08
CA MET A 58 6.90 -6.45 -3.36
C MET A 58 6.64 -5.31 -4.34
N VAL A 59 5.38 -4.91 -4.49
CA VAL A 59 4.99 -3.77 -5.32
C VAL A 59 4.94 -2.51 -4.47
N VAL A 60 5.65 -1.47 -4.89
CA VAL A 60 5.68 -0.18 -4.17
C VAL A 60 4.59 0.73 -4.75
N SER A 61 3.53 0.96 -3.96
CA SER A 61 2.40 1.84 -4.33
C SER A 61 2.12 2.89 -3.24
N ASN A 62 1.34 3.92 -3.59
CA ASN A 62 0.98 4.97 -2.64
C ASN A 62 0.04 4.44 -1.53
N PRO A 63 0.30 4.72 -0.25
CA PRO A 63 -0.51 4.23 0.87
C PRO A 63 -1.74 5.10 1.16
N VAL A 64 -2.71 4.53 1.89
CA VAL A 64 -3.82 5.24 2.55
C VAL A 64 -3.65 5.10 4.08
N ALA A 65 -3.91 6.17 4.83
CA ALA A 65 -3.78 6.18 6.30
C ALA A 65 -5.07 5.70 7.02
N VAL A 66 -4.92 5.01 8.14
CA VAL A 66 -6.02 4.54 9.03
C VAL A 66 -5.73 5.01 10.46
N TRP A 67 -6.67 5.73 11.08
CA TRP A 67 -6.43 6.45 12.35
C TRP A 67 -6.89 5.69 13.62
N SER A 68 -7.90 4.83 13.55
CA SER A 68 -8.36 3.97 14.68
C SER A 68 -7.30 3.08 15.30
N GLY A 69 -6.22 2.77 14.57
CA GLY A 69 -5.13 1.93 15.04
C GLY A 69 -4.09 2.66 15.89
N VAL A 70 -4.15 3.99 16.00
CA VAL A 70 -3.11 4.78 16.69
C VAL A 70 -3.25 4.61 18.21
N ASN A 71 -2.17 4.19 18.84
CA ASN A 71 -2.06 4.07 20.29
C ASN A 71 -0.75 4.71 20.78
N VAL A 72 -0.76 5.15 22.04
CA VAL A 72 0.43 5.62 22.75
C VAL A 72 0.55 4.77 24.01
N ALA A 73 1.67 4.07 24.15
CA ALA A 73 1.95 3.20 25.29
C ALA A 73 0.84 2.15 25.59
N GLY A 74 0.18 1.63 24.55
CA GLY A 74 -0.89 0.64 24.69
C GLY A 74 -2.28 1.22 24.99
N VAL A 75 -2.40 2.55 25.15
CA VAL A 75 -3.69 3.25 25.24
C VAL A 75 -4.07 3.72 23.85
N THR A 76 -5.20 3.24 23.34
CA THR A 76 -5.75 3.71 22.04
C THR A 76 -6.03 5.21 22.14
N LEU A 77 -5.64 6.00 21.13
CA LEU A 77 -5.87 7.44 21.17
C LEU A 77 -7.35 7.79 21.29
N SER A 78 -8.24 6.95 20.77
CA SER A 78 -9.68 7.07 20.96
C SER A 78 -10.14 6.98 22.42
N ASN A 79 -9.39 6.35 23.31
CA ASN A 79 -9.71 6.34 24.75
C ASN A 79 -9.34 7.65 25.43
N VAL A 80 -8.34 8.36 24.90
CA VAL A 80 -7.88 9.65 25.42
C VAL A 80 -8.68 10.79 24.81
N LYS A 81 -9.04 10.66 23.52
CA LYS A 81 -9.80 11.61 22.74
C LYS A 81 -10.90 10.88 21.94
N PRO A 82 -12.09 10.65 22.52
CA PRO A 82 -13.15 9.86 21.91
C PRO A 82 -13.69 10.42 20.59
N ASP A 83 -13.55 11.74 20.40
CA ASP A 83 -13.97 12.49 19.22
C ASP A 83 -12.90 12.54 18.12
N ILE A 84 -11.73 11.90 18.29
CA ILE A 84 -10.62 11.97 17.34
C ILE A 84 -11.03 11.56 15.92
N GLY A 85 -10.75 12.43 14.95
CA GLY A 85 -11.14 12.24 13.54
C GLY A 85 -12.65 12.31 13.28
N GLY A 86 -13.45 12.63 14.30
CA GLY A 86 -14.89 12.89 14.20
C GLY A 86 -15.22 14.35 13.88
N LEU A 87 -16.51 14.65 13.75
CA LEU A 87 -16.99 16.00 13.40
C LEU A 87 -16.76 17.04 14.51
N SER A 88 -16.63 16.58 15.76
CA SER A 88 -16.39 17.42 16.94
C SER A 88 -14.92 17.49 17.36
N ASP A 89 -14.00 16.93 16.56
CA ASP A 89 -12.56 16.92 16.82
C ASP A 89 -11.97 18.34 16.77
N ASP A 90 -11.78 18.96 17.93
CA ASP A 90 -11.18 20.30 18.07
C ASP A 90 -9.67 20.34 17.72
N GLU A 91 -9.00 19.19 17.66
CA GLU A 91 -7.62 19.06 17.20
C GLU A 91 -7.50 18.78 15.69
N HIS A 92 -8.64 18.64 15.01
CA HIS A 92 -8.76 18.56 13.55
C HIS A 92 -7.85 17.48 12.92
N TRP A 93 -7.67 16.32 13.55
CA TRP A 93 -6.72 15.28 13.09
C TRP A 93 -7.03 14.78 11.68
N GLU A 94 -8.30 14.55 11.38
CA GLU A 94 -8.74 14.11 10.06
C GLU A 94 -8.68 15.25 9.02
N GLN A 95 -8.96 16.48 9.42
CA GLN A 95 -9.09 17.60 8.48
C GLN A 95 -7.75 18.27 8.17
N GLU A 96 -6.87 18.36 9.17
CA GLU A 96 -5.56 19.01 9.06
C GLU A 96 -4.41 18.02 8.97
N ILE A 97 -4.28 17.07 9.90
CA ILE A 97 -3.10 16.20 9.95
C ILE A 97 -3.10 15.22 8.78
N HIS A 98 -4.23 14.57 8.51
CA HIS A 98 -4.36 13.71 7.32
C HIS A 98 -4.10 14.48 6.03
N LYS A 99 -4.69 15.68 5.91
CA LYS A 99 -4.47 16.56 4.76
C LYS A 99 -3.00 16.91 4.60
N LYS A 100 -2.31 17.31 5.67
CA LYS A 100 -0.86 17.59 5.67
C LYS A 100 -0.04 16.37 5.25
N VAL A 101 -0.37 15.17 5.71
CA VAL A 101 0.33 13.93 5.32
C VAL A 101 0.19 13.68 3.81
N VAL A 102 -1.02 13.85 3.25
CA VAL A 102 -1.26 13.69 1.82
C VAL A 102 -0.59 14.80 1.01
N GLU A 103 -0.72 16.06 1.44
CA GLU A 103 -0.19 17.23 0.75
C GLU A 103 1.33 17.31 0.76
N SER A 104 1.99 16.82 1.81
CA SER A 104 3.46 16.78 1.92
C SER A 104 4.10 16.04 0.74
N ALA A 105 3.47 14.97 0.25
CA ALA A 105 3.98 14.24 -0.91
C ALA A 105 3.92 15.10 -2.19
N TYR A 106 2.83 15.84 -2.39
CA TYR A 106 2.68 16.75 -3.53
C TYR A 106 3.63 17.93 -3.45
N GLU A 107 3.86 18.48 -2.25
CA GLU A 107 4.82 19.55 -2.02
C GLU A 107 6.25 19.11 -2.36
N ILE A 108 6.68 17.93 -1.92
CA ILE A 108 7.99 17.37 -2.28
C ILE A 108 8.11 17.21 -3.80
N ILE A 109 7.07 16.72 -4.46
CA ILE A 109 7.06 16.58 -5.92
C ILE A 109 7.13 17.96 -6.60
N LYS A 110 6.44 18.97 -6.09
CA LYS A 110 6.50 20.33 -6.61
C LYS A 110 7.89 20.93 -6.49
N LEU A 111 8.58 20.69 -5.37
CA LEU A 111 9.90 21.25 -5.09
C LEU A 111 11.05 20.50 -5.79
N LYS A 112 11.00 19.17 -5.80
CA LYS A 112 12.11 18.29 -6.26
C LYS A 112 11.79 17.53 -7.57
N GLY A 113 10.53 17.46 -7.97
CA GLY A 113 10.06 16.71 -9.15
C GLY A 113 9.77 15.23 -8.90
N TYR A 114 10.11 14.68 -7.72
CA TYR A 114 9.91 13.27 -7.36
C TYR A 114 10.12 12.98 -5.86
N THR A 115 9.57 11.86 -5.39
CA THR A 115 9.87 11.26 -4.08
C THR A 115 10.79 10.04 -4.25
N SER A 116 11.73 9.81 -3.33
CA SER A 116 12.64 8.65 -3.42
C SER A 116 13.13 8.15 -2.07
N TRP A 117 13.66 9.04 -1.23
CA TRP A 117 14.36 8.67 0.01
C TRP A 117 13.46 8.00 1.05
N ALA A 118 12.32 8.61 1.38
CA ALA A 118 11.38 8.05 2.36
C ALA A 118 10.82 6.69 1.91
N ILE A 119 10.55 6.54 0.62
CA ILE A 119 10.07 5.29 0.04
C ILE A 119 11.16 4.22 0.11
N GLY A 120 12.39 4.54 -0.29
CA GLY A 120 13.53 3.63 -0.25
C GLY A 120 13.82 3.12 1.18
N LEU A 121 13.79 4.01 2.17
CA LEU A 121 13.94 3.64 3.58
C LEU A 121 12.78 2.77 4.09
N SER A 122 11.55 3.06 3.67
CA SER A 122 10.37 2.26 4.04
C SER A 122 10.45 0.84 3.47
N VAL A 123 10.80 0.71 2.19
CA VAL A 123 11.03 -0.57 1.52
C VAL A 123 12.16 -1.34 2.20
N ALA A 124 13.29 -0.68 2.48
CA ALA A 124 14.43 -1.30 3.16
C ALA A 124 14.04 -1.87 4.53
N LYS A 125 13.22 -1.18 5.32
CA LYS A 125 12.72 -1.69 6.61
C LYS A 125 11.86 -2.93 6.47
N ILE A 126 10.99 -2.99 5.47
CA ILE A 126 10.12 -4.15 5.25
C ILE A 126 10.96 -5.34 4.74
N VAL A 127 11.87 -5.10 3.79
CA VAL A 127 12.82 -6.10 3.30
C VAL A 127 13.67 -6.64 4.46
N GLN A 128 14.17 -5.78 5.33
CA GLN A 128 14.91 -6.20 6.51
C GLN A 128 14.06 -7.12 7.40
N ALA A 129 12.81 -6.76 7.68
CA ALA A 129 11.92 -7.58 8.51
C ALA A 129 11.62 -8.95 7.89
N ILE A 130 11.46 -9.04 6.56
CA ILE A 130 11.35 -10.32 5.84
C ILE A 130 12.63 -11.13 5.99
N MET A 131 13.78 -10.52 5.70
CA MET A 131 15.07 -11.20 5.68
C MET A 131 15.51 -11.70 7.06
N THR A 132 15.18 -10.97 8.13
CA THR A 132 15.48 -11.35 9.51
C THR A 132 14.34 -12.14 10.18
N ASN A 133 13.23 -12.35 9.48
CA ASN A 133 12.01 -12.96 10.00
C ASN A 133 11.56 -12.32 11.34
N SER A 134 11.66 -10.99 11.47
CA SER A 134 11.43 -10.31 12.75
C SER A 134 9.95 -10.26 13.17
N ARG A 135 9.03 -10.61 12.26
CA ARG A 135 7.57 -10.62 12.50
C ARG A 135 7.01 -9.25 12.89
N ASN A 136 7.58 -8.19 12.33
CA ASN A 136 7.10 -6.82 12.53
C ASN A 136 5.75 -6.61 11.85
N VAL A 137 4.97 -5.67 12.40
CA VAL A 137 3.69 -5.24 11.82
C VAL A 137 3.91 -4.01 10.95
N PHE A 138 3.41 -4.05 9.71
CA PHE A 138 3.42 -2.92 8.78
C PHE A 138 2.03 -2.72 8.16
N ALA A 139 1.66 -1.48 7.87
CA ALA A 139 0.48 -1.20 7.04
C ALA A 139 0.81 -1.50 5.57
N LEU A 140 0.36 -2.66 5.07
CA LEU A 140 0.64 -3.13 3.72
C LEU A 140 -0.65 -3.44 2.97
N SER A 141 -0.62 -3.25 1.65
CA SER A 141 -1.72 -3.66 0.79
C SER A 141 -1.83 -5.18 0.77
N THR A 142 -2.99 -5.71 1.14
CA THR A 142 -3.30 -7.14 1.19
C THR A 142 -4.73 -7.40 0.73
N ASN A 143 -5.04 -8.63 0.32
CA ASN A 143 -6.42 -9.02 0.01
C ASN A 143 -7.27 -8.92 1.29
N VAL A 144 -8.35 -8.14 1.23
CA VAL A 144 -9.23 -7.88 2.38
C VAL A 144 -10.55 -8.65 2.33
N LYS A 145 -10.71 -9.59 1.39
CA LYS A 145 -11.88 -10.48 1.35
C LYS A 145 -12.04 -11.21 2.69
N GLY A 146 -13.24 -11.13 3.25
CA GLY A 146 -13.60 -11.67 4.57
C GLY A 146 -13.29 -10.73 5.75
N PHE A 147 -12.64 -9.58 5.53
CA PHE A 147 -12.38 -8.58 6.56
C PHE A 147 -13.41 -7.45 6.52
N HIS A 148 -13.85 -7.00 7.69
CA HIS A 148 -14.73 -5.84 7.83
C HIS A 148 -15.98 -5.87 6.92
N GLY A 149 -16.55 -7.06 6.68
CA GLY A 149 -17.74 -7.22 5.83
C GLY A 149 -17.50 -7.15 4.31
N ILE A 150 -16.24 -7.13 3.85
CA ILE A 150 -15.91 -7.09 2.42
C ILE A 150 -15.90 -8.51 1.84
N GLY A 151 -16.80 -8.81 0.91
CA GLY A 151 -16.89 -10.13 0.24
C GLY A 151 -16.01 -10.28 -1.00
N GLU A 152 -15.58 -9.16 -1.58
CA GLU A 152 -14.91 -9.11 -2.88
C GLU A 152 -13.38 -9.16 -2.75
N GLU A 153 -12.72 -9.63 -3.81
CA GLU A 153 -11.25 -9.72 -3.89
C GLU A 153 -10.65 -8.38 -4.29
N VAL A 154 -10.43 -7.53 -3.27
CA VAL A 154 -9.77 -6.23 -3.42
C VAL A 154 -8.59 -6.12 -2.49
N TYR A 155 -7.60 -5.33 -2.88
CA TYR A 155 -6.38 -5.10 -2.09
C TYR A 155 -6.42 -3.72 -1.45
N LEU A 156 -6.34 -3.68 -0.12
CA LEU A 156 -6.31 -2.46 0.69
C LEU A 156 -5.25 -2.55 1.77
N SER A 157 -4.79 -1.40 2.25
CA SER A 157 -3.81 -1.33 3.32
C SER A 157 -4.41 -1.78 4.65
N LEU A 158 -3.94 -2.92 5.16
CA LEU A 158 -4.20 -3.38 6.52
C LEU A 158 -2.87 -3.64 7.26
N PRO A 159 -2.83 -3.47 8.58
CA PRO A 159 -1.75 -3.96 9.44
C PRO A 159 -1.49 -5.46 9.24
N CYS A 160 -0.32 -5.78 8.69
CA CYS A 160 0.12 -7.12 8.33
C CYS A 160 1.37 -7.50 9.11
N VAL A 161 1.40 -8.72 9.66
CA VAL A 161 2.59 -9.32 10.25
C VAL A 161 3.43 -9.92 9.13
N VAL A 162 4.65 -9.42 8.97
CA VAL A 162 5.56 -9.81 7.89
C VAL A 162 6.66 -10.73 8.42
N GLY A 163 6.77 -11.92 7.83
CA GLY A 163 7.83 -12.90 8.11
C GLY A 163 8.66 -13.24 6.87
N SER A 164 9.49 -14.28 6.99
CA SER A 164 10.38 -14.73 5.90
C SER A 164 9.65 -15.16 4.62
N ASN A 165 8.36 -15.48 4.73
CA ASN A 165 7.51 -15.94 3.63
C ASN A 165 6.49 -14.85 3.19
N GLY A 166 6.74 -13.58 3.53
CA GLY A 166 5.84 -12.47 3.22
C GLY A 166 4.82 -12.20 4.32
N ILE A 167 3.58 -11.87 3.94
CA ILE A 167 2.50 -11.61 4.89
C ILE A 167 2.08 -12.95 5.52
N THR A 168 2.23 -13.05 6.84
CA THR A 168 1.87 -14.26 7.59
C THR A 168 0.51 -14.15 8.26
N HIS A 169 0.14 -12.95 8.71
CA HIS A 169 -1.12 -12.67 9.40
C HIS A 169 -1.59 -11.27 9.05
N ILE A 170 -2.90 -11.08 9.03
CA ILE A 170 -3.54 -9.78 8.96
C ILE A 170 -4.12 -9.51 10.35
N VAL A 171 -3.73 -8.40 10.97
CA VAL A 171 -4.31 -7.97 12.23
C VAL A 171 -5.70 -7.42 11.92
N LYS A 172 -6.73 -7.87 12.63
CA LYS A 172 -8.09 -7.31 12.50
C LYS A 172 -8.24 -6.13 13.45
N GLN A 173 -8.53 -4.94 12.91
CA GLN A 173 -8.74 -3.72 13.69
C GLN A 173 -10.13 -3.73 14.32
N ASN A 174 -10.28 -3.02 15.44
CA ASN A 174 -11.58 -2.61 15.93
C ASN A 174 -11.91 -1.24 15.33
N LEU A 175 -12.57 -1.23 14.17
CA LEU A 175 -12.99 -0.02 13.47
C LEU A 175 -14.36 0.42 13.97
N ASN A 176 -14.61 1.74 14.02
CA ASN A 176 -15.96 2.27 14.24
C ASN A 176 -16.79 2.24 12.95
N GLU A 177 -18.10 2.49 13.07
CA GLU A 177 -19.04 2.42 11.92
C GLU A 177 -18.65 3.37 10.77
N GLY A 178 -18.22 4.59 11.08
CA GLY A 178 -17.81 5.57 10.08
C GLY A 178 -16.52 5.17 9.35
N GLU A 179 -15.58 4.52 10.04
CA GLU A 179 -14.35 4.00 9.44
C GLU A 179 -14.61 2.78 8.57
N VAL A 180 -15.49 1.87 9.02
CA VAL A 180 -15.96 0.75 8.21
C VAL A 180 -16.61 1.26 6.92
N GLU A 181 -17.45 2.30 7.01
CA GLU A 181 -18.04 2.92 5.82
C GLU A 181 -17.00 3.51 4.86
N LYS A 182 -15.99 4.24 5.39
CA LYS A 182 -14.87 4.76 4.59
C LYS A 182 -14.05 3.64 3.93
N LEU A 183 -13.83 2.54 4.64
CA LEU A 183 -13.14 1.36 4.12
C LEU A 183 -13.95 0.72 2.98
N HIS A 184 -15.26 0.53 3.16
CA HIS A 184 -16.15 0.02 2.11
C HIS A 184 -16.22 0.94 0.89
N LYS A 185 -16.25 2.26 1.10
CA LYS A 185 -16.18 3.24 0.02
C LYS A 185 -14.89 3.09 -0.79
N SER A 186 -13.76 2.91 -0.12
CA SER A 186 -12.46 2.68 -0.78
C SER A 186 -12.43 1.34 -1.52
N SER A 187 -12.95 0.28 -0.89
CA SER A 187 -13.10 -1.05 -1.49
C SER A 187 -13.92 -1.01 -2.78
N ARG A 188 -15.10 -0.38 -2.77
CA ARG A 188 -15.95 -0.22 -3.96
C ARG A 188 -15.26 0.57 -5.07
N ALA A 189 -14.62 1.69 -4.73
CA ALA A 189 -13.92 2.50 -5.71
C ALA A 189 -12.77 1.75 -6.40
N LEU A 190 -12.04 0.89 -5.67
CA LEU A 190 -11.01 0.04 -6.28
C LEU A 190 -11.61 -1.09 -7.10
N LEU A 191 -12.70 -1.69 -6.63
CA LEU A 191 -13.41 -2.74 -7.36
C LEU A 191 -13.95 -2.23 -8.71
N ASP A 192 -14.51 -1.03 -8.74
CA ASP A 192 -15.02 -0.40 -9.97
C ASP A 192 -13.89 -0.21 -11.00
N VAL A 193 -12.71 0.24 -10.55
CA VAL A 193 -11.53 0.36 -11.42
C VAL A 193 -11.07 -1.01 -11.90
N GLN A 194 -11.03 -2.00 -11.02
CA GLN A 194 -10.62 -3.37 -11.33
C GLN A 194 -11.54 -4.02 -12.36
N ASN A 195 -12.86 -3.85 -12.22
CA ASN A 195 -13.86 -4.35 -13.16
C ASN A 195 -13.79 -3.65 -14.52
N GLY A 196 -13.26 -2.44 -14.58
CA GLY A 196 -13.04 -1.69 -15.81
C GLY A 196 -11.78 -2.08 -16.58
N LEU A 197 -10.90 -2.92 -16.02
CA LEU A 197 -9.65 -3.33 -16.68
C LEU A 197 -9.92 -4.34 -17.78
N VAL A 198 -9.20 -4.17 -18.89
CA VAL A 198 -9.16 -5.16 -19.98
C VAL A 198 -7.91 -6.02 -19.77
N ILE A 199 -8.10 -7.27 -19.36
CA ILE A 199 -7.01 -8.21 -19.09
C ILE A 199 -6.68 -9.00 -20.34
#